data_AF-A0A949N2X8-F1
#
_entry.id   AF-A0A949N2X8-F1
#
_cell.length_a   1.000
_cell.length_b   1.000
_cell.length_c   1.000
_cell.angle_alpha   90.00
_cell.angle_beta   90.00
_cell.angle_gamma   90.00
#
_symmetry.space_group_name_H-M   'P 1'
#
loop_
_entity.id
_entity.type
_entity.pdbx_description
1 polymer ?
#
loop_
_entity_poly.entity_id
_entity_poly.type
_entity_poly.pdbx_seq_one_letter_code
_entity_poly.pdbx_strand_id
1 'polypeptide(L)'
;MARLRRLRVVTSLLGAAILFSACGTGSAVAQARTSCQFVHRALALQAKSDQAGLSADERATLRGRAMSELLKATPSAAAATSSDGSWNPLMTTISEAERVPLVNLIPALTRLCQVADSSSPYL
;
A
#
# COMPACT_ATOMS: atom_id res chain seq x y z
N MET A 1 54.32 12.21 22.69
CA MET A 1 53.29 12.50 21.66
C MET A 1 52.59 11.22 21.15
N ALA A 2 52.02 10.38 22.03
CA ALA A 2 51.40 9.11 21.62
C ALA A 2 49.96 8.90 22.14
N ARG A 3 49.46 9.76 23.04
CA ARG A 3 48.11 9.62 23.64
C ARG A 3 47.01 10.38 22.90
N LEU A 4 47.33 11.45 22.15
CA LEU A 4 46.34 12.20 21.37
C LEU A 4 45.93 11.52 20.05
N ARG A 5 46.70 10.54 19.56
CA ARG A 5 46.43 9.89 18.27
C ARG A 5 45.33 8.82 18.37
N ARG A 6 45.03 8.32 19.57
CA ARG A 6 43.98 7.30 19.81
C ARG A 6 42.57 7.88 19.92
N LEU A 7 42.42 9.17 20.25
CA LEU A 7 41.10 9.81 20.36
C LEU A 7 40.46 10.15 19.00
N ARG A 8 41.24 10.26 17.92
CA ARG A 8 40.73 10.62 16.59
C ARG A 8 40.09 9.46 15.81
N VAL A 9 40.26 8.22 16.28
CA VAL A 9 39.69 7.04 15.61
C VAL A 9 38.27 6.74 16.11
N VAL A 10 37.92 7.16 17.32
CA VAL A 10 36.61 6.87 17.92
C VAL A 10 35.52 7.85 17.43
N THR A 11 35.89 9.08 17.08
CA THR A 11 34.92 10.10 16.62
C THR A 11 34.36 9.86 15.21
N SER A 12 35.02 9.05 14.38
CA SER A 12 34.55 8.78 13.01
C SER A 12 33.44 7.72 12.93
N LEU A 13 33.20 6.95 14.00
CA LEU A 13 32.16 5.91 14.01
C LEU A 13 30.78 6.39 14.52
N LEU A 14 30.71 7.55 15.17
CA LEU A 14 29.47 8.08 15.75
C LEU A 14 28.64 8.93 14.76
N GLY A 15 29.21 9.34 13.63
CA GLY A 15 28.50 10.16 12.62
C GLY A 15 27.60 9.36 11.68
N ALA A 16 27.80 8.05 11.55
CA ALA A 16 27.07 7.22 10.58
C ALA A 16 25.75 6.63 11.12
N ALA A 17 25.49 6.74 12.43
CA ALA A 17 24.33 6.09 13.06
C ALA A 17 23.02 6.88 12.94
N ILE A 18 23.06 8.18 12.61
CA ILE A 18 21.87 9.06 12.66
C ILE A 18 21.08 9.08 11.33
N LEU A 19 21.66 8.55 10.24
CA LEU A 19 21.00 8.54 8.92
C LEU A 19 20.12 7.31 8.67
N PHE A 20 20.15 6.30 9.53
CA PHE A 20 19.38 5.06 9.35
C PHE A 20 18.06 4.99 10.13
N SER A 21 17.77 5.96 11.01
CA SER A 21 16.52 6.01 11.78
C SER A 21 15.28 6.44 10.95
N ALA A 22 15.41 6.66 9.63
CA ALA A 22 14.30 6.99 8.73
C ALA A 22 13.84 5.82 7.83
N CYS A 23 14.51 4.67 7.89
CA CYS A 23 14.22 3.52 7.01
C CYS A 23 13.17 2.60 7.64
N GLY A 24 11.88 2.92 7.50
CA GLY A 24 10.81 1.95 7.81
C GLY A 24 9.42 2.48 7.48
N THR A 25 9.08 3.67 7.95
CA THR A 25 7.74 4.25 7.79
C THR A 25 7.53 4.88 6.42
N GLY A 26 8.52 5.61 5.89
CA GLY A 26 8.43 6.24 4.57
C GLY A 26 8.30 5.23 3.42
N SER A 27 8.98 4.08 3.53
CA SER A 27 8.87 2.99 2.56
C SER A 27 7.53 2.26 2.64
N ALA A 28 6.98 2.08 3.85
CA ALA A 28 5.67 1.45 4.02
C ALA A 28 4.54 2.26 3.36
N VAL A 29 4.51 3.57 3.62
CA VAL A 29 3.53 4.49 3.02
C VAL A 29 3.65 4.53 1.49
N ALA A 30 4.88 4.57 0.96
CA ALA A 30 5.08 4.54 -0.50
C ALA A 30 4.52 3.24 -1.13
N GLN A 31 4.70 2.10 -0.48
CA GLN A 31 4.15 0.82 -0.92
C GLN A 31 2.62 0.77 -0.77
N ALA A 32 2.07 1.30 0.31
CA ALA A 32 0.62 1.43 0.50
C ALA A 32 -0.01 2.29 -0.61
N ARG A 33 0.58 3.44 -0.94
CA ARG A 33 0.15 4.29 -2.06
C ARG A 33 0.24 3.57 -3.40
N THR A 34 1.32 2.83 -3.64
CA THR A 34 1.48 2.02 -4.86
C THR A 34 0.37 0.96 -4.97
N SER A 35 0.06 0.27 -3.88
CA SER A 35 -1.08 -0.65 -3.81
C SER A 35 -2.41 0.08 -4.11
N CYS A 36 -2.62 1.25 -3.53
CA CYS A 36 -3.82 2.05 -3.73
C CYS A 36 -4.03 2.54 -5.17
N GLN A 37 -2.99 2.73 -5.97
CA GLN A 37 -3.15 3.01 -7.40
C GLN A 37 -3.86 1.89 -8.16
N PHE A 38 -3.64 0.63 -7.78
CA PHE A 38 -4.34 -0.52 -8.36
C PHE A 38 -5.76 -0.65 -7.81
N VAL A 39 -5.94 -0.41 -6.50
CA VAL A 39 -7.28 -0.34 -5.88
C VAL A 39 -8.15 0.70 -6.57
N HIS A 40 -7.67 1.93 -6.76
CA HIS A 40 -8.42 2.99 -7.43
C HIS A 40 -8.84 2.61 -8.85
N ARG A 41 -7.96 1.93 -9.61
CA ARG A 41 -8.29 1.39 -10.94
C ARG A 41 -9.37 0.32 -10.89
N ALA A 42 -9.26 -0.61 -9.93
CA ALA A 42 -10.27 -1.64 -9.71
C ALA A 42 -11.64 -1.03 -9.38
N LEU A 43 -11.68 -0.06 -8.46
CA LEU A 43 -12.91 0.64 -8.07
C LEU A 43 -13.54 1.40 -9.24
N ALA A 44 -12.73 2.06 -10.07
CA ALA A 44 -13.22 2.75 -11.26
C ALA A 44 -13.82 1.76 -12.30
N LEU A 45 -13.22 0.59 -12.48
CA LEU A 45 -13.76 -0.46 -13.36
C LEU A 45 -15.06 -1.07 -12.79
N GLN A 46 -15.11 -1.30 -11.48
CA GLN A 46 -16.31 -1.78 -10.80
C GLN A 46 -17.46 -0.78 -10.98
N ALA A 47 -17.22 0.51 -10.74
CA ALA A 47 -18.21 1.56 -10.95
C ALA A 47 -18.71 1.64 -12.40
N LYS A 48 -17.82 1.43 -13.39
CA LYS A 48 -18.23 1.31 -14.79
C LYS A 48 -19.14 0.11 -15.03
N SER A 49 -18.89 -1.03 -14.39
CA SER A 49 -19.71 -2.23 -14.53
C SER A 49 -21.14 -2.06 -14.01
N ASP A 50 -21.35 -1.10 -13.12
CA ASP A 50 -22.65 -0.84 -12.49
C ASP A 50 -23.47 0.22 -13.26
N GLN A 51 -22.96 0.75 -14.37
CA GLN A 51 -23.69 1.70 -15.23
C GLN A 51 -24.90 1.05 -15.91
N ALA A 52 -25.94 1.85 -16.14
CA ALA A 52 -27.11 1.43 -16.93
C ALA A 52 -26.73 1.22 -18.41
N GLY A 53 -27.50 0.39 -19.12
CA GLY A 53 -27.32 0.18 -20.56
C GLY A 53 -26.27 -0.84 -20.97
N LEU A 54 -25.51 -1.42 -20.04
CA LEU A 54 -24.58 -2.51 -20.31
C LEU A 54 -25.28 -3.88 -20.39
N SER A 55 -24.86 -4.70 -21.35
CA SER A 55 -25.18 -6.13 -21.42
C SER A 55 -24.56 -6.91 -20.26
N ALA A 56 -25.04 -8.12 -20.01
CA ALA A 56 -24.49 -8.98 -18.96
C ALA A 56 -22.99 -9.28 -19.17
N ASP A 57 -22.58 -9.52 -20.42
CA ASP A 57 -21.19 -9.86 -20.77
C ASP A 57 -20.24 -8.67 -20.59
N GLU A 58 -20.68 -7.46 -20.92
CA GLU A 58 -19.90 -6.24 -20.67
C GLU A 58 -19.68 -6.01 -19.18
N ARG A 59 -20.72 -6.21 -18.36
CA ARG A 59 -20.62 -6.10 -16.90
C ARG A 59 -19.65 -7.15 -16.34
N ALA A 60 -19.77 -8.40 -16.78
CA ALA A 60 -18.88 -9.48 -16.37
C ALA A 60 -17.42 -9.19 -16.74
N THR A 61 -17.19 -8.69 -17.96
CA THR A 61 -15.85 -8.30 -18.43
C THR A 61 -15.25 -7.17 -17.58
N LEU A 62 -16.03 -6.13 -17.27
CA LEU A 62 -15.57 -5.02 -16.44
C LEU A 62 -15.27 -5.46 -15.01
N ARG A 63 -16.12 -6.32 -14.42
CA ARG A 63 -15.89 -6.89 -13.08
C ARG A 63 -14.66 -7.79 -13.03
N GLY A 64 -14.44 -8.62 -14.06
CA GLY A 64 -13.23 -9.43 -14.18
C GLY A 64 -11.96 -8.58 -14.26
N ARG A 65 -11.99 -7.49 -15.03
CA ARG A 65 -10.88 -6.52 -15.09
C ARG A 65 -10.67 -5.80 -13.76
N ALA A 66 -11.76 -5.41 -13.07
CA ALA A 66 -11.68 -4.81 -11.75
C ALA A 66 -10.96 -5.74 -10.75
N MET A 67 -11.34 -7.01 -10.73
CA MET A 67 -10.68 -8.02 -9.88
C MET A 67 -9.19 -8.20 -10.27
N SER A 68 -8.88 -8.27 -11.56
CA SER A 68 -7.50 -8.37 -12.02
C SER A 68 -6.64 -7.18 -11.60
N GLU A 69 -7.16 -5.95 -11.68
CA GLU A 69 -6.44 -4.78 -11.16
C GLU A 69 -6.28 -4.85 -9.65
N LEU A 70 -7.32 -5.24 -8.91
CA LEU A 70 -7.24 -5.35 -7.45
C LEU A 70 -6.16 -6.33 -6.99
N LEU A 71 -6.05 -7.50 -7.62
CA LEU A 71 -5.06 -8.51 -7.25
C LEU A 71 -3.61 -8.07 -7.56
N LYS A 72 -3.41 -7.13 -8.49
CA LYS A 72 -2.09 -6.50 -8.70
C LYS A 72 -1.66 -5.61 -7.53
N ALA A 73 -2.59 -5.21 -6.67
CA ALA A 73 -2.32 -4.41 -5.48
C ALA A 73 -1.63 -5.22 -4.35
N THR A 74 -1.76 -6.56 -4.38
CA THR A 74 -1.33 -7.46 -3.30
C THR A 74 0.16 -7.38 -2.96
N PRO A 75 1.11 -7.42 -3.93
CA PRO A 75 2.54 -7.40 -3.59
C PRO A 75 2.96 -6.13 -2.85
N SER A 76 2.46 -4.97 -3.28
CA SER A 76 2.75 -3.69 -2.61
C SER A 76 2.07 -3.58 -1.25
N ALA A 77 0.83 -4.09 -1.08
CA ALA A 77 0.20 -4.15 0.24
C ALA A 77 0.96 -5.05 1.22
N ALA A 78 1.46 -6.20 0.75
CA ALA A 78 2.27 -7.11 1.54
C ALA A 78 3.64 -6.50 1.91
N ALA A 79 4.27 -5.76 0.99
CA ALA A 79 5.50 -5.02 1.26
C ALA A 79 5.29 -3.90 2.29
N ALA A 80 4.16 -3.18 2.19
CA ALA A 80 3.78 -2.17 3.17
C ALA A 80 3.58 -2.81 4.55
N THR A 81 2.81 -3.90 4.63
CA THR A 81 2.54 -4.64 5.88
C THR A 81 3.81 -5.19 6.51
N SER A 82 4.73 -5.72 5.70
CA SER A 82 6.03 -6.21 6.18
C SER A 82 6.91 -5.08 6.74
N SER A 83 6.80 -3.87 6.19
CA SER A 83 7.55 -2.70 6.64
C SER A 83 6.92 -2.03 7.86
N ASP A 84 5.59 -2.02 7.92
CA ASP A 84 4.78 -1.46 8.98
C ASP A 84 3.44 -2.22 9.05
N GLY A 85 3.26 -2.97 10.15
CA GLY A 85 2.10 -3.83 10.35
C GLY A 85 0.76 -3.10 10.43
N SER A 86 0.75 -1.77 10.61
CA SER A 86 -0.47 -0.97 10.54
C SER A 86 -1.19 -1.07 9.18
N TRP A 87 -0.47 -1.44 8.11
CA TRP A 87 -1.04 -1.66 6.77
C TRP A 87 -1.66 -3.05 6.56
N ASN A 88 -1.61 -3.95 7.57
CA ASN A 88 -2.25 -5.26 7.48
C ASN A 88 -3.74 -5.23 7.08
N PRO A 89 -4.57 -4.25 7.51
CA PRO A 89 -5.95 -4.13 7.06
C PRO A 89 -6.09 -3.94 5.54
N LEU A 90 -5.17 -3.20 4.89
CA LEU A 90 -5.16 -3.03 3.43
C LEU A 90 -4.90 -4.37 2.73
N MET A 91 -3.84 -5.07 3.14
CA MET A 91 -3.52 -6.40 2.61
C MET A 91 -4.69 -7.38 2.81
N THR A 92 -5.22 -7.45 4.03
CA THR A 92 -6.33 -8.36 4.37
C THR A 92 -7.57 -8.05 3.55
N THR A 93 -7.95 -6.78 3.43
CA THR A 93 -9.14 -6.38 2.65
C THR A 93 -8.98 -6.75 1.17
N ILE A 94 -7.78 -6.61 0.60
CA ILE A 94 -7.51 -7.05 -0.78
C ILE A 94 -7.64 -8.58 -0.89
N SER A 95 -7.08 -9.35 0.05
CA SER A 95 -7.17 -10.82 0.04
C SER A 95 -8.59 -11.35 0.18
N GLU A 96 -9.47 -10.64 0.90
CA GLU A 96 -10.89 -11.03 1.00
C GLU A 96 -11.62 -10.94 -0.35
N ALA A 97 -11.12 -10.18 -1.32
CA ALA A 97 -11.74 -10.06 -2.64
C ALA A 97 -11.79 -11.38 -3.43
N GLU A 98 -10.97 -12.38 -3.06
CA GLU A 98 -11.04 -13.73 -3.61
C GLU A 98 -12.27 -14.50 -3.12
N ARG A 99 -12.85 -14.09 -2.00
CA ARG A 99 -13.93 -14.80 -1.29
C ARG A 99 -15.25 -14.04 -1.30
N VAL A 100 -15.19 -12.71 -1.32
CA VAL A 100 -16.36 -11.85 -1.28
C VAL A 100 -16.43 -10.91 -2.49
N PRO A 101 -17.65 -10.58 -2.97
CA PRO A 101 -17.81 -9.63 -4.07
C PRO A 101 -17.15 -8.28 -3.77
N LEU A 102 -16.40 -7.74 -4.75
CA LEU A 102 -15.69 -6.46 -4.63
C LEU A 102 -16.58 -5.32 -4.15
N VAL A 103 -17.86 -5.29 -4.57
CA VAL A 103 -18.84 -4.28 -4.15
C VAL A 103 -18.97 -4.15 -2.62
N ASN A 104 -18.79 -5.25 -1.89
CA ASN A 104 -18.87 -5.26 -0.42
C ASN A 104 -17.60 -4.72 0.24
N LEU A 105 -16.49 -4.69 -0.50
CA LEU A 105 -15.19 -4.23 -0.01
C LEU A 105 -14.90 -2.77 -0.36
N ILE A 106 -15.66 -2.18 -1.29
CA ILE A 106 -15.48 -0.78 -1.75
C ILE A 106 -15.33 0.18 -0.57
N PRO A 107 -16.23 0.21 0.44
CA PRO A 107 -16.13 1.21 1.51
C PRO A 107 -14.84 1.10 2.32
N ALA A 108 -14.38 -0.13 2.59
CA ALA A 108 -13.15 -0.38 3.33
C ALA A 108 -11.91 0.01 2.49
N LEU A 109 -11.86 -0.45 1.23
CA LEU A 109 -10.76 -0.14 0.31
C LEU A 109 -10.63 1.38 0.08
N THR A 110 -11.75 2.08 -0.14
CA THR A 110 -11.76 3.54 -0.30
C THR A 110 -11.20 4.23 0.94
N ARG A 111 -11.66 3.85 2.15
CA ARG A 111 -11.18 4.46 3.39
C ARG A 111 -9.69 4.24 3.61
N LEU A 112 -9.21 3.00 3.43
CA LEU A 112 -7.81 2.65 3.63
C LEU A 112 -6.90 3.43 2.67
N CYS A 113 -7.33 3.58 1.41
CA CYS A 113 -6.56 4.35 0.44
C CYS A 113 -6.65 5.86 0.65
N GLN A 114 -7.75 6.39 1.19
CA GLN A 114 -7.79 7.80 1.64
C GLN A 114 -6.76 8.08 2.73
N VAL A 115 -6.56 7.15 3.67
CA VAL A 115 -5.52 7.29 4.70
C VAL A 115 -4.13 7.26 4.06
N ALA A 116 -3.85 6.28 3.19
CA ALA A 116 -2.57 6.17 2.48
C ALA A 116 -2.22 7.43 1.67
N ASP A 117 -3.22 8.02 1.01
CA ASP A 117 -3.05 9.19 0.15
C ASP A 117 -3.06 10.52 0.93
N SER A 118 -3.32 10.49 2.25
CA SER A 118 -3.36 11.69 3.09
C SER A 118 -1.97 12.24 3.45
N SER A 119 -1.96 13.45 4.02
CA SER A 119 -0.77 14.08 4.61
C SER A 119 -0.34 13.47 5.95
N SER A 120 -1.20 12.65 6.57
CA SER A 120 -0.91 11.92 7.81
C SER A 120 -1.31 10.45 7.65
N PRO A 121 -0.53 9.66 6.90
CA PRO A 121 -0.89 8.31 6.46
C PRO A 121 -0.61 7.28 7.56
N TYR A 122 -1.38 7.36 8.64
CA TYR A 122 -1.32 6.43 9.76
C TYR A 122 -2.75 6.06 10.14
N LEU A 123 -3.00 4.74 10.27
CA LEU A 123 -4.29 4.15 10.61
C LEU A 123 -4.51 4.12 12.13
#